data_AF-A0A914XRQ1-F1
#
_entry.id   AF-A0A914XRQ1-F1
#
_cell.length_a   1.000
_cell.length_b   1.000
_cell.length_c   1.000
_cell.angle_alpha   90.00
_cell.angle_beta   90.00
_cell.angle_gamma   90.00
#
_symmetry.space_group_name_H-M   'P 1'
#
loop_
_entity.id
_entity.type
_entity.pdbx_description
1 polymer ?
#
loop_
_entity_poly.entity_id
_entity_poly.type
_entity_poly.pdbx_seq_one_letter_code
_entity_poly.pdbx_strand_id
1 'polypeptide(L)'
;MLTTLAEWCTSFILVLFIIVPLLWQVSKQFRFYVKITLYYFMILLAGCIGFVLCLPFGVTTDNHFRVFWFFRCCTGWTGITYELRNGENLISDKPYILAANHQSSIDVLGK
;
A
#
# COMPACT_ATOMS: atom_id res chain seq x y z
N MET A 1 -21.93 4.06 -35.29
CA MET A 1 -20.51 4.09 -34.89
C MET A 1 -20.33 4.34 -33.38
N LEU A 2 -21.02 5.32 -32.77
CA LEU A 2 -20.99 5.51 -31.31
C LEU A 2 -21.71 4.39 -30.53
N THR A 3 -22.84 3.89 -31.04
CA THR A 3 -23.60 2.77 -30.45
C THR A 3 -22.79 1.48 -30.41
N THR A 4 -22.13 1.15 -31.52
CA THR A 4 -21.27 -0.03 -31.64
C THR A 4 -20.08 0.05 -30.68
N LEU A 5 -19.43 1.21 -30.53
CA LEU A 5 -18.34 1.37 -29.57
C LEU A 5 -18.82 1.18 -28.12
N ALA A 6 -19.98 1.73 -27.77
CA ALA A 6 -20.57 1.55 -26.44
C ALA A 6 -20.92 0.08 -26.15
N GLU A 7 -21.43 -0.66 -27.13
CA GLU A 7 -21.72 -2.09 -27.03
C GLU A 7 -20.43 -2.92 -26.83
N TRP A 8 -19.36 -2.59 -27.55
CA TRP A 8 -18.04 -3.22 -27.36
C TRP A 8 -17.47 -2.94 -25.97
N CYS A 9 -17.53 -1.69 -25.50
CA CYS A 9 -17.09 -1.33 -24.15
C CYS A 9 -17.91 -2.07 -23.08
N THR A 10 -19.22 -2.14 -23.25
CA THR A 10 -20.12 -2.83 -22.31
C THR A 10 -19.79 -4.33 -22.24
N SER A 11 -19.62 -4.96 -23.40
CA SER A 11 -19.26 -6.38 -23.50
C SER A 11 -17.89 -6.66 -22.85
N PHE A 12 -16.91 -5.79 -23.08
CA PHE A 12 -15.59 -5.90 -22.48
C PHE A 12 -15.63 -5.78 -20.94
N ILE A 13 -16.38 -4.82 -20.42
CA ILE A 13 -16.58 -4.64 -18.97
C ILE A 13 -17.24 -5.88 -18.36
N LEU A 14 -18.27 -6.43 -18.99
CA LEU A 14 -18.95 -7.65 -18.53
C LEU A 14 -17.97 -8.84 -18.46
N VAL A 15 -17.14 -9.02 -19.49
CA VAL A 15 -16.11 -10.06 -19.52
C VAL A 15 -15.12 -9.88 -18.37
N LEU A 16 -14.62 -8.66 -18.13
CA LEU A 16 -13.73 -8.38 -17.01
C LEU A 16 -14.40 -8.66 -15.66
N PHE A 17 -15.66 -8.28 -15.50
CA PHE A 17 -16.43 -8.48 -14.27
C PHE A 17 -16.61 -9.96 -13.92
N ILE A 18 -16.59 -10.85 -14.92
CA ILE A 18 -16.66 -12.30 -14.72
C ILE A 18 -15.27 -12.91 -14.53
N ILE A 19 -14.31 -12.59 -15.41
CA ILE A 19 -12.99 -13.21 -15.43
C ILE A 19 -12.16 -12.81 -14.20
N VAL A 20 -12.20 -11.55 -13.78
CA VAL A 20 -11.36 -11.06 -12.66
C VAL A 20 -11.69 -11.76 -11.34
N PRO A 21 -12.98 -11.85 -10.90
CA PRO A 21 -13.31 -12.61 -9.70
C PRO A 21 -13.00 -14.10 -9.82
N LEU A 22 -13.19 -14.70 -11.00
CA LEU A 22 -12.86 -16.11 -11.22
C LEU A 22 -11.35 -16.37 -11.05
N LEU A 23 -10.51 -15.54 -11.68
CA LEU A 23 -9.05 -15.62 -11.53
C LEU A 23 -8.62 -15.36 -10.09
N TRP A 24 -9.29 -14.45 -9.38
CA TRP A 24 -9.05 -14.21 -7.96
C TRP A 24 -9.28 -15.46 -7.12
N GLN A 25 -10.34 -16.22 -7.36
CA GLN A 25 -10.63 -17.44 -6.59
C GLN A 25 -9.66 -18.59 -6.94
N VAL A 26 -9.39 -18.79 -8.24
CA VAL A 26 -8.69 -19.98 -8.73
C VAL A 26 -7.16 -19.84 -8.69
N SER A 27 -6.61 -18.65 -8.99
CA SER A 27 -5.16 -18.46 -9.14
C SER A 27 -4.54 -17.74 -7.96
N LYS A 28 -3.63 -18.44 -7.25
CA LYS A 28 -2.81 -17.84 -6.19
C LYS A 28 -1.85 -16.78 -6.74
N GLN A 29 -1.28 -17.01 -7.93
CA GLN A 29 -0.37 -16.08 -8.58
C GLN A 29 -1.09 -14.79 -8.99
N PHE A 30 -2.28 -14.89 -9.58
CA PHE A 30 -3.08 -13.71 -9.94
C PHE A 30 -3.39 -12.87 -8.70
N ARG A 31 -3.87 -13.49 -7.61
CA ARG A 31 -4.08 -12.81 -6.33
C ARG A 31 -2.83 -12.11 -5.82
N PHE A 32 -1.69 -12.79 -5.86
CA PHE A 32 -0.42 -12.21 -5.44
C PHE A 32 -0.06 -10.97 -6.26
N TYR A 33 -0.12 -11.05 -7.59
CA TYR A 33 0.22 -9.93 -8.47
C TYR A 33 -0.75 -8.75 -8.33
N VAL A 34 -2.06 -9.02 -8.17
CA VAL A 34 -3.03 -7.97 -7.87
C VAL A 34 -2.73 -7.30 -6.53
N LYS A 35 -2.50 -8.09 -5.46
CA LYS A 35 -2.18 -7.55 -4.13
C LYS A 35 -0.89 -6.73 -4.14
N ILE A 36 0.19 -7.21 -4.76
CA ILE A 36 1.47 -6.49 -4.77
C ILE A 36 1.40 -5.23 -5.65
N THR A 37 0.63 -5.25 -6.74
CA THR A 37 0.41 -4.06 -7.58
C THR A 37 -0.36 -2.98 -6.83
N LEU A 38 -1.47 -3.37 -6.19
CA LEU A 38 -2.25 -2.46 -5.35
C LEU A 38 -1.42 -1.92 -4.18
N TYR A 39 -0.56 -2.76 -3.58
CA TYR A 39 0.37 -2.34 -2.53
C TYR A 39 1.33 -1.25 -3.01
N TYR A 40 1.98 -1.43 -4.16
CA TYR A 40 2.86 -0.40 -4.74
C TYR A 40 2.11 0.90 -5.06
N PHE A 41 0.89 0.79 -5.60
CA PHE A 41 0.05 1.96 -5.83
C PHE A 41 -0.27 2.70 -4.54
N MET A 42 -0.54 1.98 -3.44
CA MET A 42 -0.76 2.59 -2.12
C MET A 42 0.49 3.24 -1.55
N ILE A 43 1.70 2.73 -1.81
CA ILE A 43 2.96 3.40 -1.43
C ILE A 43 3.05 4.77 -2.12
N LEU A 44 2.85 4.80 -3.43
CA LEU A 44 2.87 6.03 -4.23
C LEU A 44 1.81 7.03 -3.73
N LEU A 45 0.58 6.55 -3.54
CA LEU A 45 -0.52 7.38 -3.05
C LEU A 45 -0.25 7.95 -1.65
N ALA A 46 0.29 7.13 -0.74
CA ALA A 46 0.66 7.56 0.60
C ALA A 46 1.81 8.57 0.59
N GLY A 47 2.77 8.46 -0.34
CA GLY A 47 3.79 9.48 -0.54
C GLY A 47 3.18 10.83 -0.96
N CYS A 48 2.30 10.83 -1.96
CA CYS A 48 1.65 12.04 -2.46
C CYS A 48 0.73 12.68 -1.40
N ILE A 49 -0.15 11.89 -0.78
CA ILE A 49 -1.08 12.38 0.25
C ILE A 49 -0.30 12.78 1.50
N GLY A 50 0.66 11.95 1.92
CA GLY A 50 1.53 12.21 3.06
C GLY A 50 2.25 13.54 2.92
N PHE A 51 2.80 13.84 1.74
CA PHE A 51 3.41 15.14 1.46
C PHE A 51 2.43 16.30 1.70
N VAL A 52 1.21 16.22 1.14
CA VAL A 52 0.17 17.25 1.33
C VAL A 52 -0.22 17.39 2.81
N LEU A 53 -0.36 16.28 3.54
CA LEU A 53 -0.67 16.27 4.97
C LEU A 53 0.42 16.90 5.84
N CYS A 54 1.67 16.89 5.39
CA CYS A 54 2.80 17.45 6.12
C CYS A 54 2.97 18.97 5.92
N LEU A 55 2.44 19.54 4.84
CA LEU A 55 2.59 20.97 4.51
C LEU A 55 2.22 21.93 5.66
N PRO A 56 1.13 21.72 6.43
CA PRO A 56 0.76 22.63 7.52
C PRO A 56 1.71 22.60 8.73
N PHE A 57 2.53 21.54 8.86
CA PHE A 57 3.38 21.31 10.03
C PHE A 57 4.84 21.72 9.81
N GLY A 58 5.18 22.18 8.60
CA GLY A 58 6.55 22.59 8.25
C GLY A 58 7.55 21.44 8.35
N VAL A 59 8.80 21.78 8.67
CA VAL A 59 9.90 20.82 8.78
C VAL A 59 9.97 20.28 10.20
N THR A 60 9.34 19.13 10.44
CA THR A 60 9.44 18.38 11.69
C THR A 60 9.69 16.90 11.41
N THR A 61 10.41 16.24 12.31
CA THR A 61 10.58 14.79 12.27
C THR A 61 9.25 14.08 12.44
N ASP A 62 8.27 14.65 13.13
CA ASP A 62 6.99 13.99 13.45
C ASP A 62 6.11 13.73 12.21
N ASN A 63 6.42 14.38 11.10
CA ASN A 63 5.73 14.19 9.83
C ASN A 63 5.80 12.73 9.36
N HIS A 64 6.89 12.01 9.63
CA HIS A 64 6.99 10.62 9.23
C HIS A 64 5.89 9.77 9.89
N PHE A 65 5.62 9.94 11.19
CA PHE A 65 4.56 9.20 11.89
C PHE A 65 3.19 9.39 11.23
N ARG A 66 2.88 10.61 10.75
CA ARG A 66 1.62 10.90 10.04
C ARG A 66 1.52 10.14 8.72
N VAL A 67 2.59 10.14 7.94
CA VAL A 67 2.65 9.44 6.65
C VAL A 67 2.54 7.93 6.84
N PHE A 68 3.29 7.35 7.79
CA PHE A 68 3.28 5.92 8.07
C PHE A 68 1.96 5.44 8.66
N TRP A 69 1.32 6.25 9.51
CA TRP A 69 -0.03 5.96 10.00
C TRP A 69 -1.05 5.85 8.86
N PHE A 70 -1.06 6.83 7.94
CA PHE A 70 -1.93 6.79 6.76
C PHE A 70 -1.64 5.57 5.89
N PHE A 71 -0.36 5.30 5.61
CA PHE A 71 0.05 4.15 4.81
C PHE A 71 -0.40 2.81 5.43
N ARG A 72 -0.30 2.67 6.76
CA ARG A 72 -0.79 1.49 7.49
C ARG A 72 -2.30 1.31 7.35
N CYS A 73 -3.08 2.39 7.45
CA CYS A 73 -4.53 2.35 7.21
C CYS A 73 -4.83 1.90 5.77
N CYS A 74 -4.11 2.42 4.77
CA CYS A 74 -4.30 2.09 3.37
C CYS A 74 -3.88 0.67 2.99
N THR A 75 -3.11 -0.03 3.82
CA THR A 75 -2.57 -1.36 3.52
C THR A 75 -3.12 -2.46 4.42
N GLY A 76 -4.08 -2.16 5.30
CA GLY A 76 -4.71 -3.15 6.19
C GLY A 76 -5.38 -4.33 5.46
N TRP A 77 -5.84 -4.14 4.22
CA TRP A 77 -6.45 -5.18 3.39
C TRP A 77 -5.45 -6.23 2.86
N THR A 78 -4.14 -5.99 2.97
CA THR A 78 -3.12 -6.93 2.51
C THR A 78 -3.17 -8.26 3.28
N GLY A 79 -3.62 -8.21 4.54
CA GLY A 79 -3.61 -9.34 5.48
C GLY A 79 -2.22 -9.62 6.06
N ILE A 80 -1.26 -8.70 5.86
CA ILE A 80 0.08 -8.81 6.44
C ILE A 80 -0.01 -8.50 7.93
N THR A 81 0.60 -9.36 8.73
CA THR A 81 0.77 -9.16 10.18
C THR A 81 2.27 -9.17 10.49
N TYR A 82 2.66 -8.42 11.52
CA TYR A 82 4.05 -8.32 11.96
C TYR A 82 4.10 -8.36 13.48
N GLU A 83 5.21 -8.90 13.99
CA GLU A 83 5.51 -9.02 15.40
C GLU A 83 6.73 -8.13 15.71
N LEU A 84 6.57 -7.17 16.63
CA LEU A 84 7.70 -6.40 17.14
C LEU A 84 8.36 -7.19 18.26
N ARG A 85 9.63 -7.53 18.07
CA ARG A 85 10.45 -8.21 19.08
C ARG A 85 11.46 -7.22 19.66
N ASN A 86 11.66 -7.31 20.97
CA ASN A 86 12.59 -6.47 21.73
C ASN A 86 12.33 -4.95 21.54
N GLY A 87 11.05 -4.56 21.52
CA GLY A 87 10.62 -3.19 21.26
C GLY A 87 11.07 -2.18 22.31
N GLU A 88 11.45 -2.64 23.51
CA GLU A 88 12.04 -1.83 24.57
C GLU A 88 13.33 -1.11 24.13
N ASN A 89 14.08 -1.66 23.16
CA ASN A 89 15.28 -1.02 22.62
C ASN A 89 14.97 0.20 21.72
N LEU A 90 13.71 0.38 21.31
CA LEU A 90 13.27 1.53 20.50
C LEU A 90 12.84 2.72 21.36
N ILE A 91 12.67 2.51 22.68
CA ILE A 91 12.24 3.55 23.63
C ILE A 91 13.48 4.31 24.10
N SER A 92 13.73 5.47 23.51
CA SER A 92 14.87 6.33 23.85
C SER A 92 14.52 7.81 23.66
N ASP A 93 14.86 8.64 24.64
CA ASP A 93 14.76 10.10 24.55
C ASP A 93 15.89 10.73 23.71
N LYS A 94 16.89 9.93 23.32
CA LYS A 94 18.01 10.34 22.47
C LYS A 94 17.77 9.91 21.03
N PRO A 95 18.21 10.71 20.04
CA PRO A 95 18.18 10.31 18.64
C PRO A 95 19.06 9.07 18.42
N TYR A 96 18.61 8.16 17.57
CA TYR A 96 19.33 6.95 17.20
C TYR A 96 19.15 6.64 15.71
N ILE A 97 19.99 5.74 15.21
CA ILE A 97 19.91 5.24 13.83
C ILE A 97 19.37 3.81 13.87
N LEU A 98 18.24 3.57 13.21
CA LEU A 98 17.73 2.23 13.01
C LEU A 98 18.35 1.62 11.75
N ALA A 99 19.26 0.68 11.93
CA ALA A 99 19.82 -0.10 10.83
C ALA A 99 18.97 -1.35 10.58
N ALA A 100 18.40 -1.44 9.37
CA ALA A 100 17.61 -2.59 8.94
C ALA A 100 18.12 -3.10 7.59
N ASN A 101 17.99 -4.41 7.35
CA ASN A 101 18.16 -4.96 6.01
C ASN A 101 17.09 -4.37 5.09
N HIS A 102 17.48 -4.02 3.85
CA HIS A 102 16.55 -3.61 2.81
C HIS A 102 16.35 -4.76 1.81
N GLN A 103 15.46 -5.69 2.15
CA GLN A 103 15.19 -6.88 1.34
C GLN A 103 14.01 -6.65 0.39
N SER A 104 13.08 -5.77 0.74
CA SER A 104 11.86 -5.57 -0.06
C SER A 104 11.19 -4.22 0.18
N SER A 105 10.22 -3.90 -0.67
CA SER A 105 9.33 -2.76 -0.45
C SER A 105 8.36 -2.97 0.74
N ILE A 106 8.24 -4.19 1.27
CA ILE A 106 7.41 -4.50 2.45
C ILE A 106 8.06 -3.97 3.74
N ASP A 107 9.37 -3.71 3.73
CA ASP A 107 10.14 -3.24 4.90
C ASP A 107 9.60 -1.91 5.48
N VAL A 108 8.79 -1.17 4.69
CA VAL A 108 8.13 0.08 5.06
C VAL A 108 6.89 -0.12 5.96
N LEU A 109 6.32 -1.34 6.06
CA LEU A 109 5.15 -1.63 6.91
C LEU A 109 5.48 -1.89 8.38
N GLY A 110 6.73 -2.25 8.69
CA GLY A 110 7.18 -2.61 10.04
C GLY A 110 7.65 -1.43 10.88
N LYS A 111 7.34 -0.19 10.46
CA LYS A 111 7.73 1.06 11.12
C LYS A 111 6.56 1.72 11.81
#